data_AF-A0A419WGT4-F1
#
_entry.id   AF-A0A419WGT4-F1
#
_cell.length_a   1.000
_cell.length_b   1.000
_cell.length_c   1.000
_cell.angle_alpha   90.00
_cell.angle_beta   90.00
_cell.angle_gamma   90.00
#
_symmetry.space_group_name_H-M   'P 1'
#
loop_
_entity.id
_entity.type
_entity.pdbx_description
1 polymer ?
#
loop_
_entity_poly.entity_id
_entity_poly.type
_entity_poly.pdbx_seq_one_letter_code
_entity_poly.pdbx_strand_id
1 'polypeptide(L)' 'MTTVLRTSTSRSTCLHCGSFVTDRFRRVYGDDADRAHRCSECDSYPRLSRGSAAGKEVEIPDPETSPGRHGGDSDR' A
#
# COMPACT_ATOMS: atom_id res chain seq x y z
N MET A 1 -7.83 26.80 -26.27
CA MET A 1 -6.91 25.65 -26.14
C MET A 1 -7.12 25.06 -24.76
N THR A 2 -7.92 24.01 -24.64
CA THR A 2 -8.32 23.44 -23.35
C THR A 2 -7.32 22.36 -22.98
N THR A 3 -6.35 22.69 -22.13
CA THR A 3 -5.38 21.73 -21.62
C THR A 3 -6.11 20.74 -20.71
N VAL A 4 -6.39 19.54 -21.21
CA VAL A 4 -6.69 18.39 -20.35
C VAL A 4 -5.44 18.10 -19.55
N LEU A 5 -5.41 18.56 -18.29
CA LEU A 5 -4.50 18.08 -17.27
C LEU A 5 -4.80 16.58 -17.09
N ARG A 6 -4.16 15.74 -17.92
CA ARG A 6 -3.97 14.33 -17.58
C ARG A 6 -3.08 14.35 -16.35
N THR A 7 -3.70 14.40 -15.18
CA THR A 7 -3.14 13.82 -13.96
C THR A 7 -2.91 12.36 -14.30
N SER A 8 -1.74 12.11 -14.87
CA SER A 8 -1.19 10.79 -15.05
C SER A 8 -0.83 10.34 -13.65
N THR A 9 -1.84 10.05 -12.82
CA THR A 9 -1.68 9.14 -11.71
C THR A 9 -1.24 7.86 -12.38
N SER A 10 0.07 7.66 -12.43
CA SER A 10 0.73 6.40 -12.71
C SER A 10 0.04 5.39 -11.81
N ARG A 11 -0.98 4.71 -12.36
CA ARG A 11 -1.76 3.70 -11.65
C ARG A 11 -0.79 2.59 -11.35
N SER A 12 -0.25 2.64 -10.14
CA SER A 12 0.71 1.68 -9.66
C SER A 12 -0.08 0.63 -8.89
N THR A 13 0.37 -0.61 -8.94
CA THR A 13 -0.27 -1.72 -8.22
C THR A 13 0.68 -2.25 -7.16
N CYS A 14 0.11 -2.74 -6.08
CA CYS A 14 0.85 -3.50 -5.08
C CYS A 14 1.45 -4.75 -5.75
N LEU A 15 2.74 -5.01 -5.56
CA LEU A 15 3.40 -6.18 -6.14
C LEU A 15 3.01 -7.50 -5.45
N HIS A 16 2.48 -7.43 -4.22
CA HIS A 16 2.05 -8.63 -3.48
C HIS A 16 0.61 -9.04 -3.80
N CYS A 17 -0.37 -8.14 -3.67
CA CYS A 17 -1.79 -8.47 -3.86
C CYS A 17 -2.42 -7.93 -5.15
N GLY A 18 -1.71 -7.11 -5.93
CA GLY A 18 -2.24 -6.51 -7.16
C GLY A 18 -3.21 -5.35 -6.95
N SER A 19 -3.59 -5.02 -5.71
CA SER A 19 -4.47 -3.89 -5.42
C SER A 19 -3.89 -2.55 -5.90
N PHE A 20 -4.79 -1.63 -6.25
CA PHE A 20 -4.41 -0.29 -6.68
C PHE A 20 -3.71 0.48 -5.54
N VAL A 21 -2.57 1.10 -5.86
CA VAL A 21 -1.86 2.02 -4.96
C VAL A 21 -1.64 3.37 -5.65
N THR A 22 -1.75 4.43 -4.85
CA THR A 22 -1.55 5.79 -5.37
C THR A 22 -0.08 6.12 -5.53
N ASP A 23 0.25 7.03 -6.44
CA ASP A 23 1.62 7.52 -6.62
C ASP A 23 2.17 8.18 -5.34
N ARG A 24 1.31 8.84 -4.56
CA ARG A 24 1.67 9.38 -3.24
C ARG A 24 2.03 8.28 -2.25
N PHE A 25 1.32 7.15 -2.27
CA PHE A 25 1.59 6.04 -1.37
C PHE A 25 2.99 5.47 -1.62
N ARG A 26 3.33 5.20 -2.88
CA ARG A 26 4.64 4.64 -3.24
C ARG A 26 5.82 5.58 -2.94
N ARG A 27 5.64 6.90 -3.05
CA ARG A 27 6.68 7.87 -2.67
C ARG A 27 7.00 7.89 -1.18
N VAL A 28 6.03 7.53 -0.32
CA VAL A 28 6.18 7.56 1.13
C VAL A 28 6.58 6.18 1.69
N TYR A 29 5.99 5.13 1.13
CA TYR A 29 6.08 3.78 1.68
C TYR A 29 6.73 2.76 0.74
N GLY A 30 6.94 3.10 -0.54
CA GLY A 30 7.55 2.23 -1.52
C GLY A 30 9.06 2.09 -1.33
N ASP A 31 9.67 1.23 -2.14
CA ASP A 31 11.12 1.05 -2.21
C ASP A 31 11.82 2.24 -2.91
N ASP A 32 13.14 2.16 -3.04
CA ASP A 32 13.96 3.21 -3.68
C ASP A 32 13.60 3.46 -5.16
N ALA A 33 12.82 2.56 -5.79
CA ALA A 33 12.28 2.71 -7.13
C ALA A 33 10.80 3.13 -7.13
N ASP A 34 10.30 3.62 -5.99
CA ASP A 34 8.90 3.93 -5.72
C ASP A 34 7.96 2.73 -6.02
N ARG A 35 8.35 1.50 -5.72
CA ARG A 35 7.49 0.32 -5.88
C ARG A 35 6.93 -0.11 -4.53
N ALA A 36 5.62 -0.32 -4.49
CA ALA A 36 4.96 -0.82 -3.29
C ALA A 36 4.90 -2.35 -3.34
N HIS A 37 5.67 -3.02 -2.48
CA HIS A 37 5.63 -4.47 -2.28
C HIS A 37 4.42 -4.88 -1.46
N ARG A 38 3.99 -4.04 -0.51
CA ARG A 38 2.78 -4.24 0.31
C ARG A 38 1.93 -2.96 0.26
N CYS A 39 0.64 -3.07 0.56
CA CYS A 39 -0.31 -1.94 0.56
C CYS A 39 -1.25 -1.99 1.76
N SER A 40 -2.03 -0.93 1.98
CA SER A 40 -3.00 -0.85 3.09
C SER A 40 -4.10 -1.92 3.06
N GLU A 41 -4.30 -2.59 1.93
CA GLU A 41 -5.30 -3.67 1.80
C GLU A 41 -4.77 -5.02 2.30
N CYS A 42 -3.49 -5.30 2.07
CA CYS A 42 -2.85 -6.57 2.43
C CYS A 42 -1.89 -6.44 3.62
N ASP A 43 -1.73 -5.23 4.16
CA ASP A 43 -0.79 -4.93 5.23
C ASP A 43 -1.37 -3.87 6.17
N SER A 44 -0.76 -3.73 7.33
CA SER A 44 -1.22 -2.85 8.39
C SER A 44 -0.41 -1.56 8.42
N TYR A 45 -1.05 -0.43 8.74
CA TYR A 45 -0.35 0.86 8.87
C TYR A 45 0.90 0.81 9.78
N PRO A 46 0.91 0.13 10.94
CA PRO A 46 2.11 0.00 11.77
C PRO A 46 3.30 -0.67 11.07
N ARG A 47 3.04 -1.63 10.17
CA ARG A 47 4.05 -2.31 9.34
C ARG A 47 4.50 -1.43 8.19
N LEU A 48 3.56 -0.76 7.52
CA LEU A 48 3.83 0.19 6.44
C LEU A 48 4.74 1.34 6.92
N SER A 49 4.44 1.94 8.07
CA SER A 49 5.27 3.00 8.68
C SER A 49 6.68 2.54 9.06
N ARG A 50 6.90 1.23 9.26
CA ARG A 50 8.23 0.65 9.50
C ARG A 50 8.94 0.21 8.21
N GLY A 51 8.29 0.34 7.05
CA GLY A 51 8.88 0.06 5.74
C GLY A 51 8.51 -1.30 5.14
N SER A 52 7.49 -1.99 5.64
CA SER A 52 7.03 -3.26 5.06
C SER A 52 6.64 -3.13 3.57
N ALA A 53 6.07 -1.98 3.17
CA ALA A 53 5.77 -1.70 1.76
C ALA A 53 7.00 -1.50 0.86
N ALA A 54 8.17 -1.20 1.45
CA ALA A 54 9.44 -1.16 0.73
C ALA A 54 10.10 -2.55 0.64
N GLY A 55 9.44 -3.61 1.15
CA GLY A 55 10.02 -4.95 1.24
C GLY A 55 10.92 -5.15 2.45
N LYS A 56 10.88 -4.25 3.46
CA LYS A 56 11.63 -4.44 4.70
C LYS A 56 10.93 -5.43 5.61
N GLU A 57 11.69 -6.33 6.20
CA GLU A 57 11.19 -7.18 7.28
C GLU A 57 10.93 -6.34 8.54
N VAL A 58 9.78 -6.54 9.16
CA VAL A 58 9.32 -5.81 10.33
C VAL A 58 8.87 -6.79 11.39
N GLU A 59 9.21 -6.53 12.65
CA GLU A 59 8.90 -7.42 13.79
C GLU A 59 7.40 -7.53 14.10
N ILE A 60 6.56 -6.74 13.44
CA ILE A 60 5.11 -6.77 13.66
C ILE A 60 4.51 -7.94 12.87
N PRO A 61 3.72 -8.81 13.52
CA PRO A 61 3.10 -9.94 12.85
C PRO A 61 2.19 -9.49 11.70
N ASP A 62 2.15 -10.33 10.67
CA ASP A 62 1.44 -10.03 9.43
C ASP A 62 -0.06 -10.08 9.65
N PRO A 63 -0.81 -9.03 9.31
CA PRO A 63 -2.25 -9.07 9.45
C PRO A 63 -2.93 -10.09 8.52
N GLU A 64 -2.29 -10.55 7.44
CA GLU A 64 -2.78 -11.68 6.63
C GLU A 64 -2.74 -13.01 7.41
N THR A 65 -1.89 -13.12 8.42
CA THR A 65 -1.77 -14.31 9.28
C THR A 65 -2.59 -14.22 10.57
N SER A 66 -3.30 -13.11 10.80
CA SER A 66 -4.11 -12.88 12.00
C SER A 66 -5.44 -12.20 11.64
N PRO A 67 -6.45 -12.97 11.19
CA PRO A 67 -7.79 -12.43 10.93
C PRO A 67 -8.39 -11.89 12.23
N GLY A 68 -8.97 -10.68 12.19
CA GLY A 68 -9.68 -10.06 13.32
C GLY A 68 -9.11 -8.74 13.87
N ARG A 69 -8.08 -8.14 13.23
CA ARG A 69 -7.61 -6.78 13.58
C ARG A 69 -7.61 -5.79 12.41
N HIS A 70 -8.32 -6.12 11.33
CA HIS A 70 -8.79 -5.12 10.39
C HIS A 70 -10.14 -4.67 10.94
N GLY A 71 -10.22 -3.47 11.52
CA GLY A 71 -11.45 -2.90 12.07
C GLY A 71 -12.47 -2.62 10.96
N GLY A 72 -13.01 -3.68 10.38
CA GLY A 72 -13.80 -3.66 9.16
C GLY A 72 -14.82 -4.79 9.13
N ASP A 73 -15.50 -5.07 10.23
CA ASP A 73 -16.92 -5.40 10.12
C ASP A 73 -17.62 -4.08 9.77
N SER A 74 -17.70 -3.79 8.47
CA SER A 74 -18.74 -2.89 7.99
C SER A 74 -20.03 -3.70 8.00
N ASP A 75 -20.71 -3.66 9.14
CA ASP A 75 -22.08 -4.14 9.31
C ASP A 75 -22.94 -3.59 8.15
N ARG A 76 -23.60 -4.48 7.42
CA ARG A 76 -24.46 -4.16 6.28
C ARG A 76 -25.91 -4.05 6.71
#